data_AF-A0A933D1A7-F1
#
_entry.id   AF-A0A933D1A7-F1
#
_cell.length_a   1.000
_cell.length_b   1.000
_cell.length_c   1.000
_cell.angle_alpha   90.00
_cell.angle_beta   90.00
_cell.angle_gamma   90.00
#
_symmetry.space_group_name_H-M   'P 1'
#
loop_
_entity.id
_entity.type
_entity.pdbx_description
1 polymer ?
#
loop_
_entity_poly.entity_id
_entity_poly.type
_entity_poly.pdbx_seq_one_letter_code
_entity_poly.pdbx_strand_id
1 'polypeptide(L)'
;MMEEDTFDAVSEFLVKEDVRIEPDFVYRWQLASHKREEREYEDFVTFSDPRLSYIPEVTRWRNMRSWQVYRRLNAQQLQELREGYEKFQKFLHCFVRAGGRIDIGTDTSEGRMAGKGVHRELEFLVDAGFSPSDVLAWVTKGNAEFIGKGDDLGTVEAGKIADIIVVNGDPLKDITALRKVETVIKNGEIMDIGYHPDYNNPLPKPFEGVIHAYPQPKIGGISPVITVEESGPVTLTIEGQGFVTGSVVEVGGVRVSTEFVSGNELKATLPADLVKRVGTYMVLVINPTPVTIRDPLHEDERSNPKYFMVKFK
;
A
#
# COMPACT_ATOMS: atom_id res chain seq x y z
N MET A 1 -18.17 6.09 -21.99
CA MET A 1 -18.01 4.62 -21.85
C MET A 1 -18.00 4.02 -23.24
N MET A 2 -17.33 2.89 -23.46
CA MET A 2 -17.42 2.16 -24.73
C MET A 2 -18.86 1.65 -24.91
N GLU A 3 -19.40 1.80 -26.11
CA GLU A 3 -20.76 1.34 -26.44
C GLU A 3 -20.75 -0.17 -26.69
N GLU A 4 -21.76 -0.89 -26.19
CA GLU A 4 -21.79 -2.36 -26.21
C GLU A 4 -21.81 -2.95 -27.63
N ASP A 5 -22.34 -2.20 -28.60
CA ASP A 5 -22.37 -2.57 -30.02
C ASP A 5 -20.98 -2.62 -30.68
N THR A 6 -19.97 -2.01 -30.04
CA THR A 6 -18.58 -2.04 -30.51
C THR A 6 -17.77 -3.21 -29.95
N PHE A 7 -18.30 -3.95 -28.95
CA PHE A 7 -17.50 -4.93 -28.20
C PHE A 7 -16.93 -6.04 -29.07
N ASP A 8 -17.71 -6.59 -30.00
CA ASP A 8 -17.25 -7.66 -30.89
C ASP A 8 -16.14 -7.15 -31.83
N ALA A 9 -16.34 -6.00 -32.49
CA ALA A 9 -15.34 -5.42 -33.40
C ALA A 9 -14.02 -5.08 -32.69
N VAL A 10 -14.10 -4.54 -31.46
CA VAL A 10 -12.91 -4.26 -30.64
C VAL A 10 -12.25 -5.57 -30.20
N SER A 11 -13.03 -6.56 -29.79
CA SER A 11 -12.51 -7.88 -29.38
C SER A 11 -11.74 -8.56 -30.51
N GLU A 12 -12.32 -8.62 -31.71
CA GLU A 12 -11.69 -9.18 -32.90
C GLU A 12 -10.39 -8.45 -33.26
N PHE A 13 -10.40 -7.11 -33.16
CA PHE A 13 -9.19 -6.31 -33.38
C PHE A 13 -8.10 -6.64 -32.36
N LEU A 14 -8.41 -6.67 -31.07
CA LEU A 14 -7.44 -6.96 -30.01
C LEU A 14 -6.84 -8.36 -30.15
N VAL A 15 -7.68 -9.36 -30.48
CA VAL A 15 -7.22 -10.73 -30.74
C VAL A 15 -6.27 -10.77 -31.95
N LYS A 16 -6.61 -10.06 -33.02
CA LYS A 16 -5.77 -9.99 -34.23
C LYS A 16 -4.39 -9.39 -33.94
N GLU A 17 -4.32 -8.39 -33.05
CA GLU A 17 -3.08 -7.74 -32.64
C GLU A 17 -2.35 -8.47 -31.49
N ASP A 18 -2.76 -9.71 -31.19
CA ASP A 18 -2.20 -10.56 -30.14
C ASP A 18 -2.20 -9.93 -28.73
N VAL A 19 -3.20 -9.08 -28.45
CA VAL A 19 -3.35 -8.44 -27.14
C VAL A 19 -3.84 -9.46 -26.12
N ARG A 20 -3.29 -9.37 -24.91
CA ARG A 20 -3.80 -10.05 -23.71
C ARG A 20 -4.36 -9.01 -22.75
N ILE A 21 -5.43 -9.36 -22.06
CA ILE A 21 -6.06 -8.45 -21.08
C ILE A 21 -5.81 -8.99 -19.68
N GLU A 22 -5.24 -8.13 -18.84
CA GLU A 22 -5.29 -8.25 -17.39
C GLU A 22 -6.50 -7.47 -16.86
N PRO A 23 -7.54 -8.12 -16.29
CA PRO A 23 -8.78 -7.45 -15.92
C PRO A 23 -8.69 -6.53 -14.69
N ASP A 24 -7.80 -6.88 -13.76
CA ASP A 24 -7.53 -6.15 -12.53
C ASP A 24 -8.81 -5.81 -11.71
N PHE A 25 -9.70 -6.79 -11.58
CA PHE A 25 -10.98 -6.64 -10.90
C PHE A 25 -10.82 -6.23 -9.45
N VAL A 26 -9.88 -6.84 -8.74
CA VAL A 26 -9.64 -6.56 -7.33
C VAL A 26 -9.24 -5.11 -7.11
N TYR A 27 -8.45 -4.50 -8.00
CA TYR A 27 -8.12 -3.09 -7.88
C TYR A 27 -9.25 -2.18 -8.35
N ARG A 28 -9.70 -2.33 -9.60
CA ARG A 28 -10.60 -1.38 -10.26
C ARG A 28 -12.05 -1.49 -9.82
N TRP A 29 -12.52 -2.71 -9.57
CA TRP A 29 -13.95 -3.02 -9.57
C TRP A 29 -14.48 -3.50 -8.23
N GLN A 30 -13.64 -3.63 -7.20
CA GLN A 30 -14.06 -4.20 -5.93
C GLN A 30 -15.22 -3.48 -5.23
N LEU A 31 -15.37 -2.18 -5.46
CA LEU A 31 -16.44 -1.37 -4.89
C LEU A 31 -17.80 -1.62 -5.57
N ALA A 32 -17.78 -2.12 -6.81
CA ALA A 32 -18.97 -2.43 -7.61
C ALA A 32 -19.54 -3.83 -7.32
N SER A 33 -18.76 -4.69 -6.66
CA SER A 33 -19.16 -6.08 -6.38
C SER A 33 -20.42 -6.17 -5.52
N HIS A 34 -21.30 -7.13 -5.85
CA HIS A 34 -22.43 -7.50 -5.00
C HIS A 34 -21.99 -8.10 -3.65
N LYS A 35 -20.75 -8.63 -3.55
CA LYS A 35 -20.14 -9.14 -2.32
C LYS A 35 -19.34 -8.07 -1.56
N ARG A 36 -19.41 -6.79 -1.94
CA ARG A 36 -18.57 -5.71 -1.36
C ARG A 36 -18.48 -5.75 0.17
N GLU A 37 -19.62 -5.86 0.85
CA GLU A 37 -19.66 -5.80 2.33
C GLU A 37 -19.00 -7.01 2.99
N GLU A 38 -19.20 -8.20 2.42
CA GLU A 38 -18.49 -9.42 2.81
C GLU A 38 -16.97 -9.24 2.63
N ARG A 39 -16.54 -8.71 1.47
CA ARG A 39 -15.13 -8.50 1.15
C ARG A 39 -14.46 -7.45 2.04
N GLU A 40 -15.17 -6.35 2.34
CA GLU A 40 -14.71 -5.33 3.30
C GLU A 40 -14.54 -5.96 4.69
N TYR A 41 -15.49 -6.77 5.14
CA TYR A 41 -15.41 -7.44 6.43
C TYR A 41 -14.26 -8.45 6.49
N GLU A 42 -14.07 -9.26 5.45
CA GLU A 42 -12.95 -10.19 5.37
C GLU A 42 -11.60 -9.46 5.42
N ASP A 43 -11.47 -8.33 4.73
CA ASP A 43 -10.27 -7.51 4.77
C ASP A 43 -10.06 -6.88 6.15
N PHE A 44 -11.13 -6.40 6.80
CA PHE A 44 -11.08 -5.92 8.19
C PHE A 44 -10.56 -7.00 9.13
N VAL A 45 -11.11 -8.22 9.07
CA VAL A 45 -10.67 -9.36 9.90
C VAL A 45 -9.22 -9.69 9.62
N THR A 46 -8.82 -9.73 8.34
CA THR A 46 -7.44 -10.04 7.95
C THR A 46 -6.48 -9.00 8.50
N PHE A 47 -6.72 -7.72 8.26
CA PHE A 47 -5.81 -6.65 8.68
C PHE A 47 -5.82 -6.36 10.18
N SER A 48 -6.81 -6.90 10.91
CA SER A 48 -6.87 -6.89 12.37
C SER A 48 -6.11 -8.06 13.02
N ASP A 49 -5.64 -9.03 12.24
CA ASP A 49 -4.91 -10.19 12.76
C ASP A 49 -3.51 -9.78 13.27
N PRO A 50 -3.21 -9.94 14.57
CA PRO A 50 -1.92 -9.55 15.13
C PRO A 50 -0.74 -10.33 14.54
N ARG A 51 -0.97 -11.51 13.94
CA ARG A 51 0.08 -12.32 13.29
C ARG A 51 0.60 -11.66 12.00
N LEU A 52 -0.13 -10.70 11.45
CA LEU A 52 0.26 -9.92 10.27
C LEU A 52 0.98 -8.62 10.64
N SER A 53 1.58 -8.55 11.84
CA SER A 53 2.35 -7.39 12.30
C SER A 53 3.50 -6.99 11.36
N TYR A 54 4.02 -7.94 10.57
CA TYR A 54 5.03 -7.69 9.55
C TYR A 54 4.51 -6.84 8.37
N ILE A 55 3.18 -6.69 8.21
CA ILE A 55 2.57 -5.76 7.26
C ILE A 55 2.48 -4.38 7.94
N PRO A 56 3.18 -3.35 7.43
CA PRO A 56 3.15 -2.03 8.03
C PRO A 56 1.71 -1.52 8.22
N GLU A 57 1.42 -0.93 9.38
CA GLU A 57 0.10 -0.41 9.72
C GLU A 57 -0.44 0.51 8.62
N VAL A 58 0.42 1.34 8.06
CA VAL A 58 0.07 2.26 6.99
C VAL A 58 -0.34 1.56 5.69
N THR A 59 0.25 0.41 5.38
CA THR A 59 -0.18 -0.44 4.25
C THR A 59 -1.54 -1.06 4.55
N ARG A 60 -1.76 -1.55 5.77
CA ARG A 60 -3.06 -2.09 6.21
C ARG A 60 -4.15 -1.01 6.14
N TRP A 61 -3.86 0.18 6.65
CA TRP A 61 -4.76 1.33 6.61
C TRP A 61 -5.05 1.78 5.18
N ARG A 62 -4.04 1.85 4.30
CA ARG A 62 -4.23 2.19 2.88
C ARG A 62 -5.19 1.23 2.18
N ASN A 63 -5.03 -0.08 2.42
CA ASN A 63 -5.96 -1.10 1.90
C ASN A 63 -7.39 -0.84 2.42
N MET A 64 -7.54 -0.59 3.72
CA MET A 64 -8.84 -0.33 4.35
C MET A 64 -9.50 0.99 3.91
N ARG A 65 -8.71 2.05 3.64
CA ARG A 65 -9.21 3.35 3.18
C ARG A 65 -9.96 3.23 1.85
N SER A 66 -9.55 2.29 0.98
CA SER A 66 -10.18 2.12 -0.34
C SER A 66 -11.69 1.84 -0.23
N TRP A 67 -12.13 1.14 0.82
CA TRP A 67 -13.55 0.86 1.09
C TRP A 67 -14.36 2.09 1.48
N GLN A 68 -13.73 3.09 2.12
CA GLN A 68 -14.42 4.32 2.52
C GLN A 68 -14.84 5.19 1.33
N VAL A 69 -14.18 5.04 0.18
CA VAL A 69 -14.52 5.79 -1.04
C VAL A 69 -15.96 5.55 -1.43
N TYR A 70 -16.43 4.29 -1.35
CA TYR A 70 -17.80 3.92 -1.69
C TYR A 70 -18.85 4.73 -0.91
N ARG A 71 -18.64 4.95 0.39
CA ARG A 71 -19.56 5.71 1.27
C ARG A 71 -19.68 7.20 0.90
N ARG A 72 -18.75 7.71 0.07
CA ARG A 72 -18.73 9.11 -0.38
C ARG A 72 -19.33 9.29 -1.76
N LEU A 73 -19.64 8.21 -2.46
CA LEU A 73 -20.24 8.27 -3.79
C LEU A 73 -21.72 8.64 -3.69
N ASN A 74 -22.15 9.54 -4.56
CA ASN A 74 -23.56 9.88 -4.72
C ASN A 74 -24.31 8.81 -5.55
N ALA A 75 -25.64 8.90 -5.61
CA ALA A 75 -26.47 7.92 -6.31
C ALA A 75 -26.11 7.75 -7.80
N GLN A 76 -25.77 8.85 -8.49
CA GLN A 76 -25.34 8.81 -9.89
C GLN A 76 -24.01 8.08 -10.05
N GLN A 77 -23.01 8.41 -9.23
CA GLN A 77 -21.69 7.76 -9.27
C GLN A 77 -21.79 6.25 -8.97
N LEU A 78 -22.67 5.87 -8.03
CA LEU A 78 -22.93 4.47 -7.74
C LEU A 78 -23.57 3.73 -8.91
N GLN A 79 -24.45 4.41 -9.65
CA GLN A 79 -25.05 3.86 -10.85
C GLN A 79 -24.03 3.69 -11.97
N GLU A 80 -23.22 4.71 -12.23
CA GLU A 80 -22.13 4.67 -13.23
C GLU A 80 -21.10 3.58 -12.91
N LEU A 81 -20.77 3.39 -11.63
CA LEU A 81 -19.87 2.33 -11.17
C LEU A 81 -20.42 0.93 -11.48
N ARG A 82 -21.72 0.70 -11.22
CA ARG A 82 -22.38 -0.58 -11.51
C ARG A 82 -22.46 -0.84 -13.01
N GLU A 83 -22.90 0.15 -13.78
CA GLU A 83 -22.99 0.04 -15.24
C GLU A 83 -21.63 -0.22 -15.88
N GLY A 84 -20.58 0.47 -15.40
CA GLY A 84 -19.21 0.25 -15.86
C GLY A 84 -18.73 -1.17 -15.56
N TYR A 85 -19.03 -1.68 -14.37
CA TYR A 85 -18.65 -3.04 -13.96
C TYR A 85 -19.33 -4.10 -14.84
N GLU A 86 -20.64 -3.99 -15.03
CA GLU A 86 -21.41 -4.91 -15.88
C GLU A 86 -20.93 -4.86 -17.35
N LYS A 87 -20.70 -3.65 -17.89
CA LYS A 87 -20.16 -3.48 -19.24
C LYS A 87 -18.78 -4.11 -19.40
N PHE A 88 -17.91 -3.94 -18.41
CA PHE A 88 -16.58 -4.53 -18.45
C PHE A 88 -16.64 -6.07 -18.43
N GLN A 89 -17.50 -6.66 -17.59
CA GLN A 89 -17.73 -8.10 -17.58
C GLN A 89 -18.23 -8.60 -18.95
N LYS A 90 -19.23 -7.94 -19.54
CA LYS A 90 -19.73 -8.27 -20.90
C LYS A 90 -18.64 -8.16 -21.96
N PHE A 91 -17.80 -7.12 -21.91
CA PHE A 91 -16.69 -6.94 -22.83
C PHE A 91 -15.69 -8.10 -22.72
N LEU A 92 -15.30 -8.50 -21.50
CA LEU A 92 -14.40 -9.64 -21.31
C LEU A 92 -14.97 -10.94 -21.88
N HIS A 93 -16.28 -11.17 -21.75
CA HIS A 93 -16.93 -12.33 -22.38
C HIS A 93 -16.85 -12.28 -23.91
N CYS A 94 -17.05 -11.12 -24.52
CA CYS A 94 -16.89 -10.96 -25.96
C CYS A 94 -15.44 -11.20 -26.40
N PHE A 95 -14.47 -10.67 -25.64
CA PHE A 95 -13.06 -10.84 -25.89
C PHE A 95 -12.62 -12.31 -25.81
N VAL A 96 -12.99 -13.01 -24.74
CA VAL A 96 -12.69 -14.45 -24.59
C VAL A 96 -13.37 -15.28 -25.67
N ARG A 97 -14.64 -14.98 -26.01
CA ARG A 97 -15.37 -15.66 -27.10
C ARG A 97 -14.69 -15.48 -28.45
N ALA A 98 -14.07 -14.32 -28.70
CA ALA A 98 -13.31 -14.05 -29.92
C ALA A 98 -11.94 -14.75 -29.97
N GLY A 99 -11.53 -15.45 -28.90
CA GLY A 99 -10.22 -16.12 -28.80
C GLY A 99 -9.18 -15.31 -28.01
N GLY A 100 -9.61 -14.26 -27.31
CA GLY A 100 -8.76 -13.44 -26.46
C GLY A 100 -8.18 -14.20 -25.27
N ARG A 101 -6.96 -13.83 -24.89
CA ARG A 101 -6.23 -14.45 -23.77
C ARG A 101 -6.24 -13.52 -22.56
N ILE A 102 -6.55 -14.08 -21.40
CA ILE A 102 -6.58 -13.37 -20.12
C ILE A 102 -5.32 -13.68 -19.34
N ASP A 103 -4.71 -12.65 -18.76
CA ASP A 103 -3.65 -12.76 -17.78
C ASP A 103 -4.18 -12.33 -16.40
N ILE A 104 -3.61 -12.91 -15.35
CA ILE A 104 -4.05 -12.66 -13.98
C ILE A 104 -3.01 -11.83 -13.23
N GLY A 105 -3.41 -10.61 -12.89
CA GLY A 105 -2.70 -9.65 -12.06
C GLY A 105 -3.63 -9.02 -11.03
N THR A 106 -3.09 -8.15 -10.16
CA THR A 106 -3.83 -7.67 -8.98
C THR A 106 -3.45 -6.26 -8.52
N ASP A 107 -2.46 -5.63 -9.16
CA ASP A 107 -1.85 -4.38 -8.69
C ASP A 107 -1.52 -4.40 -7.18
N THR A 108 -0.90 -5.50 -6.71
CA THR A 108 -0.56 -5.71 -5.29
C THR A 108 0.18 -4.51 -4.67
N SER A 109 1.09 -3.85 -5.40
CA SER A 109 1.81 -2.66 -4.92
C SER A 109 0.91 -1.44 -4.65
N GLU A 110 -0.25 -1.35 -5.29
CA GLU A 110 -1.21 -0.24 -5.19
C GLU A 110 -2.21 -0.40 -4.03
N GLY A 111 -1.88 -1.26 -3.06
CA GLY A 111 -2.69 -1.44 -1.86
C GLY A 111 -3.72 -2.55 -2.00
N ARG A 112 -3.32 -3.65 -2.66
CA ARG A 112 -3.92 -4.98 -2.47
C ARG A 112 -2.98 -5.86 -1.67
N MET A 113 -3.55 -6.81 -0.96
CA MET A 113 -2.78 -7.69 -0.10
C MET A 113 -2.05 -8.75 -0.94
N ALA A 114 -0.73 -8.79 -0.83
CA ALA A 114 0.07 -9.87 -1.42
C ALA A 114 -0.45 -11.23 -0.95
N GLY A 115 -0.53 -12.21 -1.86
CA GLY A 115 -1.19 -13.49 -1.61
C GLY A 115 -2.70 -13.37 -1.75
N LYS A 116 -3.41 -12.75 -0.79
CA LYS A 116 -4.89 -12.71 -0.80
C LYS A 116 -5.50 -12.08 -2.07
N GLY A 117 -4.84 -11.09 -2.65
CA GLY A 117 -5.28 -10.39 -3.87
C GLY A 117 -5.48 -11.33 -5.05
N VAL A 118 -4.63 -12.34 -5.24
CA VAL A 118 -4.77 -13.25 -6.39
C VAL A 118 -6.00 -14.12 -6.25
N HIS A 119 -6.25 -14.68 -5.06
CA HIS A 119 -7.47 -15.47 -4.80
C HIS A 119 -8.73 -14.64 -5.07
N ARG A 120 -8.68 -13.36 -4.68
CA ARG A 120 -9.78 -12.43 -4.93
C ARG A 120 -10.03 -12.19 -6.41
N GLU A 121 -8.98 -12.01 -7.20
CA GLU A 121 -9.09 -11.82 -8.65
C GLU A 121 -9.76 -13.02 -9.33
N LEU A 122 -9.39 -14.23 -8.93
CA LEU A 122 -10.01 -15.46 -9.45
C LEU A 122 -11.49 -15.56 -9.08
N GLU A 123 -11.86 -15.17 -7.85
CA GLU A 123 -13.27 -15.09 -7.44
C GLU A 123 -14.05 -14.06 -8.26
N PHE A 124 -13.46 -12.91 -8.61
CA PHE A 124 -14.11 -11.93 -9.47
C PHE A 124 -14.39 -12.48 -10.87
N LEU A 125 -13.46 -13.24 -11.44
CA LEU A 125 -13.65 -13.86 -12.75
C LEU A 125 -14.76 -14.92 -12.74
N VAL A 126 -14.82 -15.73 -11.69
CA VAL A 126 -15.93 -16.68 -11.51
C VAL A 126 -17.25 -15.96 -11.25
N ASP A 127 -17.26 -14.90 -10.44
CA ASP A 127 -18.43 -14.03 -10.24
C ASP A 127 -18.88 -13.34 -11.54
N ALA A 128 -17.94 -13.10 -12.47
CA ALA A 128 -18.22 -12.57 -13.80
C ALA A 128 -18.76 -13.65 -14.77
N GLY A 129 -18.80 -14.92 -14.37
CA GLY A 129 -19.38 -16.02 -15.15
C GLY A 129 -18.38 -16.84 -15.94
N PHE A 130 -17.06 -16.68 -15.72
CA PHE A 130 -16.06 -17.58 -16.30
C PHE A 130 -15.99 -18.90 -15.52
N SER A 131 -15.67 -19.99 -16.23
CA SER A 131 -15.55 -21.29 -15.59
C SER A 131 -14.32 -21.34 -14.68
N PRO A 132 -14.37 -22.02 -13.51
CA PRO A 132 -13.20 -22.21 -12.67
C PRO A 132 -12.02 -22.87 -13.41
N SER A 133 -12.30 -23.75 -14.38
CA SER A 133 -11.27 -24.37 -15.22
C SER A 133 -10.53 -23.36 -16.08
N ASP A 134 -11.23 -22.42 -16.72
CA ASP A 134 -10.60 -21.38 -17.55
C ASP A 134 -9.75 -20.46 -16.68
N VAL A 135 -10.31 -20.03 -15.54
CA VAL A 135 -9.63 -19.16 -14.58
C VAL A 135 -8.35 -19.80 -14.02
N LEU A 136 -8.38 -21.10 -13.70
CA LEU A 136 -7.19 -21.86 -13.28
C LEU A 136 -6.17 -21.98 -14.41
N ALA A 137 -6.61 -22.21 -15.65
CA ALA A 137 -5.71 -22.30 -16.80
C ALA A 137 -5.02 -20.94 -17.07
N TRP A 138 -5.74 -19.83 -16.93
CA TRP A 138 -5.18 -18.48 -17.10
C TRP A 138 -4.13 -18.15 -16.03
N VAL A 139 -4.44 -18.35 -14.74
CA VAL A 139 -3.52 -18.00 -13.64
C VAL A 139 -2.25 -18.87 -13.59
N THR A 140 -2.30 -20.08 -14.16
CA THR A 140 -1.18 -21.03 -14.19
C THR A 140 -0.48 -21.02 -15.55
N LYS A 141 -0.94 -21.86 -16.48
CA LYS A 141 -0.37 -22.03 -17.82
C LYS A 141 -0.34 -20.70 -18.59
N GLY A 142 -1.44 -19.96 -18.57
CA GLY A 142 -1.59 -18.69 -19.31
C GLY A 142 -0.53 -17.67 -18.90
N ASN A 143 -0.41 -17.39 -17.60
CA ASN A 143 0.59 -16.48 -17.06
C ASN A 143 2.03 -16.98 -17.31
N ALA A 144 2.29 -18.29 -17.21
CA ALA A 144 3.60 -18.86 -17.48
C ALA A 144 4.02 -18.65 -18.95
N GLU A 145 3.10 -18.88 -19.89
CA GLU A 145 3.31 -18.59 -21.31
C GLU A 145 3.56 -17.10 -21.54
N PHE A 146 2.81 -16.22 -20.88
CA PHE A 146 2.95 -14.77 -21.02
C PHE A 146 4.34 -14.27 -20.65
N ILE A 147 4.91 -14.77 -19.54
CA ILE A 147 6.26 -14.37 -19.10
C ILE A 147 7.39 -15.15 -19.80
N GLY A 148 7.08 -15.92 -20.85
CA GLY A 148 8.06 -16.71 -21.60
C GLY A 148 8.63 -17.90 -20.82
N LYS A 149 7.88 -18.42 -19.86
CA LYS A 149 8.26 -19.54 -18.97
C LYS A 149 7.36 -20.76 -19.09
N GLY A 150 6.53 -20.85 -20.12
CA GLY A 150 5.62 -21.99 -20.32
C GLY A 150 6.31 -23.34 -20.45
N ASP A 151 7.57 -23.37 -20.88
CA ASP A 151 8.39 -24.60 -20.94
C ASP A 151 8.92 -25.02 -19.56
N ASP A 152 9.11 -24.06 -18.65
CA ASP A 152 9.71 -24.27 -17.33
C ASP A 152 8.65 -24.48 -16.22
N LEU A 153 7.51 -23.79 -16.29
CA LEU A 153 6.49 -23.75 -15.22
C LEU A 153 5.06 -23.56 -15.76
N GLY A 154 4.07 -23.60 -14.87
CA GLY A 154 2.65 -23.32 -15.17
C GLY A 154 1.77 -24.56 -15.36
N THR A 155 2.36 -25.76 -15.47
CA THR A 155 1.64 -27.04 -15.52
C THR A 155 2.40 -28.11 -14.74
N VAL A 156 1.70 -29.14 -14.28
CA VAL A 156 2.32 -30.31 -13.61
C VAL A 156 2.68 -31.33 -14.68
N GLU A 157 3.89 -31.22 -15.23
CA GLU A 157 4.42 -32.09 -16.29
C GLU A 157 5.87 -32.50 -15.98
N ALA A 158 6.26 -33.69 -16.44
CA ALA A 158 7.63 -34.17 -16.24
C ALA A 158 8.64 -33.26 -16.93
N GLY A 159 9.71 -32.89 -16.22
CA GLY A 159 10.77 -32.00 -16.71
C GLY A 159 10.59 -30.53 -16.33
N LYS A 160 9.41 -30.10 -15.86
CA LYS A 160 9.16 -28.75 -15.37
C LYS A 160 9.61 -28.55 -13.92
N ILE A 161 9.76 -27.29 -13.52
CA ILE A 161 10.05 -26.89 -12.14
C ILE A 161 8.91 -27.36 -11.23
N ALA A 162 9.27 -27.97 -10.10
CA ALA A 162 8.31 -28.46 -9.11
C ALA A 162 7.75 -27.30 -8.26
N ASP A 163 6.95 -26.45 -8.89
CA ASP A 163 6.15 -25.39 -8.25
C ASP A 163 4.68 -25.86 -8.18
N ILE A 164 4.25 -26.29 -6.99
CA ILE A 164 2.96 -26.96 -6.78
C ILE A 164 2.28 -26.36 -5.54
N ILE A 165 0.97 -26.13 -5.62
CA ILE A 165 0.13 -25.87 -4.45
C ILE A 165 -0.83 -27.05 -4.23
N VAL A 166 -1.00 -27.44 -2.97
CA VAL A 166 -2.00 -28.40 -2.53
C VAL A 166 -3.04 -27.66 -1.73
N VAL A 167 -4.32 -27.84 -2.08
CA VAL A 167 -5.44 -27.12 -1.49
C VAL A 167 -6.47 -28.10 -0.91
N ASN A 168 -7.03 -27.76 0.24
CA ASN A 168 -8.09 -28.53 0.87
C ASN A 168 -9.45 -28.12 0.30
N GLY A 169 -9.89 -28.83 -0.73
CA GLY A 169 -11.16 -28.61 -1.43
C GLY A 169 -11.00 -28.82 -2.94
N ASP A 170 -12.10 -28.66 -3.66
CA ASP A 170 -12.15 -28.81 -5.12
C ASP A 170 -12.34 -27.43 -5.78
N PRO A 171 -11.28 -26.80 -6.31
CA PRO A 171 -11.37 -25.46 -6.90
C PRO A 171 -12.18 -25.43 -8.21
N LEU A 172 -12.46 -26.58 -8.83
CA LEU A 172 -13.34 -26.65 -10.00
C LEU A 172 -14.83 -26.54 -9.61
N LYS A 173 -15.17 -26.82 -8.35
CA LYS A 173 -16.53 -26.66 -7.80
C LYS A 173 -16.70 -25.36 -7.04
N ASP A 174 -15.67 -24.95 -6.32
CA ASP A 174 -15.66 -23.74 -5.49
C ASP A 174 -14.28 -23.10 -5.54
N ILE A 175 -14.15 -22.03 -6.31
CA ILE A 175 -12.86 -21.33 -6.50
C ILE A 175 -12.26 -20.82 -5.19
N THR A 176 -13.08 -20.62 -4.13
CA THR A 176 -12.58 -20.20 -2.81
C THR A 176 -11.78 -21.30 -2.10
N ALA A 177 -11.84 -22.56 -2.57
CA ALA A 177 -10.98 -23.64 -2.11
C ALA A 177 -9.49 -23.29 -2.23
N LEU A 178 -9.12 -22.43 -3.18
CA LEU A 178 -7.74 -21.94 -3.34
C LEU A 178 -7.22 -21.16 -2.12
N ARG A 179 -8.10 -20.65 -1.25
CA ARG A 179 -7.69 -20.01 0.02
C ARG A 179 -7.23 -21.01 1.07
N LYS A 180 -7.58 -22.29 0.92
CA LYS A 180 -7.31 -23.37 1.88
C LYS A 180 -6.04 -24.11 1.48
N VAL A 181 -4.96 -23.37 1.26
CA VAL A 181 -3.64 -23.93 0.90
C VAL A 181 -3.11 -24.74 2.09
N GLU A 182 -2.83 -26.01 1.85
CA GLU A 182 -2.26 -26.94 2.83
C GLU A 182 -0.74 -27.09 2.65
N THR A 183 -0.27 -27.04 1.40
CA THR A 183 1.16 -27.16 1.10
C THR A 183 1.50 -26.29 -0.10
N VAL A 184 2.64 -25.61 -0.01
CA VAL A 184 3.30 -24.99 -1.15
C VAL A 184 4.63 -25.69 -1.34
N ILE A 185 4.87 -26.18 -2.55
CA ILE A 185 6.15 -26.71 -2.99
C ILE A 185 6.70 -25.69 -3.98
N LYS A 186 7.90 -25.16 -3.72
CA LYS A 186 8.58 -24.20 -4.59
C LYS A 186 9.94 -24.75 -4.94
N ASN A 187 10.23 -24.88 -6.23
CA ASN A 187 11.46 -25.49 -6.73
C ASN A 187 11.76 -26.87 -6.10
N GLY A 188 10.70 -27.66 -5.86
CA GLY A 188 10.81 -28.99 -5.23
C GLY A 188 10.94 -29.00 -3.70
N GLU A 189 11.00 -27.83 -3.06
CA GLU A 189 11.10 -27.73 -1.60
C GLU A 189 9.75 -27.38 -0.99
N ILE A 190 9.38 -28.05 0.11
CA ILE A 190 8.17 -27.74 0.87
C ILE A 190 8.41 -26.42 1.62
N MET A 191 7.52 -25.46 1.41
CA MET A 191 7.59 -24.14 2.02
C MET A 191 6.81 -24.10 3.33
N ASP A 192 7.33 -23.34 4.29
CA ASP A 192 6.56 -22.91 5.45
C ASP A 192 5.57 -21.82 5.03
N ILE A 193 4.27 -22.11 5.19
CA ILE A 193 3.15 -21.24 4.83
C ILE A 193 2.47 -20.61 6.05
N GLY A 194 3.06 -20.76 7.24
CA GLY A 194 2.57 -20.17 8.47
C GLY A 194 2.74 -18.65 8.50
N TYR A 195 1.91 -17.99 9.31
CA TYR A 195 2.10 -16.57 9.64
C TYR A 195 3.11 -16.43 10.76
N HIS A 196 4.25 -15.84 10.43
CA HIS A 196 5.34 -15.58 11.37
C HIS A 196 5.38 -14.08 11.68
N PRO A 197 5.08 -13.66 12.93
CA PRO A 197 5.04 -12.24 13.29
C PRO A 197 6.42 -11.55 13.18
N ASP A 198 7.49 -12.34 13.16
CA ASP A 198 8.89 -11.97 12.98
C ASP A 198 9.39 -12.13 11.54
N TYR A 199 8.51 -12.47 10.59
CA TYR A 199 8.86 -12.57 9.17
C TYR A 199 9.48 -11.26 8.67
N ASN A 200 10.70 -11.37 8.12
CA ASN A 200 11.37 -10.29 7.42
C ASN A 200 11.45 -10.63 5.92
N ASN A 201 10.99 -9.73 5.06
CA ASN A 201 10.95 -9.98 3.62
C ASN A 201 12.39 -10.16 3.09
N PRO A 202 12.78 -11.36 2.58
CA PRO A 202 14.14 -11.63 2.14
C PRO A 202 14.48 -10.95 0.81
N LEU A 203 13.45 -10.50 0.07
CA LEU A 203 13.64 -9.69 -1.13
C LEU A 203 13.84 -8.23 -0.72
N PRO A 204 15.02 -7.63 -0.99
CA PRO A 204 15.18 -6.19 -0.83
C PRO A 204 14.15 -5.50 -1.72
N LYS A 205 13.26 -4.70 -1.13
CA LYS A 205 12.25 -3.94 -1.88
C LYS A 205 13.01 -3.01 -2.85
N PRO A 206 12.91 -3.19 -4.18
CA PRO A 206 13.65 -2.35 -5.13
C PRO A 206 13.17 -0.89 -5.08
N PHE A 207 11.97 -0.67 -4.53
CA PHE A 207 11.40 0.63 -4.23
C PHE A 207 10.62 0.51 -2.92
N GLU A 208 11.15 1.06 -1.83
CA GLU A 208 10.26 1.50 -0.78
C GLU A 208 9.54 2.75 -1.32
N GLY A 209 8.27 2.62 -1.67
CA GLY A 209 7.35 3.70 -1.36
C GLY A 209 7.38 3.84 0.15
N VAL A 210 8.34 4.62 0.67
CA VAL A 210 8.45 4.88 2.09
C VAL A 210 7.25 5.73 2.45
N ILE A 211 6.25 5.12 3.08
CA ILE A 211 5.18 5.89 3.68
C ILE A 211 5.69 6.36 5.04
N HIS A 212 6.10 7.62 5.15
CA HIS A 212 6.46 8.21 6.44
C HIS A 212 5.18 8.57 7.21
N ALA A 213 4.81 7.74 8.19
CA ALA A 213 3.71 7.99 9.12
C ALA A 213 4.21 8.67 10.40
N TYR A 214 4.59 9.94 10.33
CA TYR A 214 4.55 10.83 11.49
C TYR A 214 3.79 12.10 11.10
N PRO A 215 2.90 12.63 11.97
CA PRO A 215 2.28 13.93 11.71
C PRO A 215 3.37 14.99 11.53
N GLN A 216 3.22 15.87 10.55
CA GLN A 216 4.12 17.01 10.40
C GLN A 216 4.10 17.82 11.70
N PRO A 217 5.26 18.02 12.37
CA PRO A 217 5.30 18.77 13.61
C PRO A 217 4.97 20.24 13.31
N LYS A 218 4.12 20.87 14.11
CA LYS A 218 3.78 22.30 13.99
C LYS A 218 4.07 23.00 15.30
N ILE A 219 4.85 24.08 15.24
CA ILE A 219 5.12 24.90 16.43
C ILE A 219 4.01 25.96 16.53
N GLY A 220 3.22 25.85 17.60
CA GLY A 220 2.25 26.87 18.00
C GLY A 220 2.94 28.04 18.72
N GLY A 221 3.89 27.74 19.60
CA GLY A 221 4.62 28.74 20.39
C GLY A 221 5.95 28.24 20.96
N ILE A 222 6.81 29.17 21.35
CA ILE A 222 8.05 28.90 22.10
C ILE A 222 8.13 29.85 23.30
N SER A 223 8.70 29.39 24.41
CA SER A 223 8.89 30.21 25.60
C SER A 223 10.18 29.79 26.35
N PRO A 224 11.06 30.72 26.74
CA PRO A 224 11.04 32.15 26.41
C PRO A 224 11.36 32.41 24.92
N VAL A 225 10.90 33.53 24.35
CA VAL A 225 11.24 33.96 22.98
C VAL A 225 12.56 34.76 22.90
N ILE A 226 13.08 35.22 24.04
CA ILE A 226 14.26 36.08 24.14
C ILE A 226 15.12 35.69 25.34
N THR A 227 16.44 35.77 25.18
CA THR A 227 17.41 35.71 26.30
C THR A 227 18.51 36.76 26.13
N VAL A 228 19.38 36.88 27.13
CA VAL A 228 20.54 37.77 27.15
C VAL A 228 21.81 36.97 26.90
N GLU A 229 22.77 37.58 26.21
CA GLU A 229 24.12 37.04 26.04
C GLU A 229 24.74 36.59 27.38
N GLU A 230 25.47 35.46 27.36
CA GLU A 230 26.14 34.86 28.54
C GLU A 230 25.23 34.42 29.70
N SER A 231 23.91 34.30 29.50
CA SER A 231 22.97 33.86 30.55
C SER A 231 23.15 32.40 31.02
N GLY A 232 24.15 31.68 30.51
CA GLY A 232 24.28 30.23 30.66
C GLY A 232 23.31 29.45 29.76
N PRO A 233 23.16 28.14 29.96
CA PRO A 233 22.20 27.32 29.22
C PRO A 233 20.75 27.79 29.45
N VAL A 234 19.93 27.75 28.41
CA VAL A 234 18.52 28.18 28.47
C VAL A 234 17.63 27.05 27.99
N THR A 235 16.59 26.70 28.75
CA THR A 235 15.60 25.71 28.34
C THR A 235 14.40 26.41 27.71
N LEU A 236 14.09 26.07 26.46
CA LEU A 236 12.88 26.45 25.75
C LEU A 236 11.81 25.39 25.95
N THR A 237 10.60 25.83 26.30
CA THR A 237 9.38 25.06 26.09
C THR A 237 8.87 25.34 24.69
N ILE A 238 8.56 24.28 23.94
CA ILE A 238 8.01 24.35 22.59
C ILE A 238 6.64 23.71 22.62
N GLU A 239 5.62 24.53 22.38
CA GLU A 239 4.23 24.08 22.29
C GLU A 239 3.84 23.91 20.83
N GLY A 240 3.10 22.85 20.54
CA GLY A 240 2.76 22.51 19.16
C GLY A 240 1.88 21.30 19.02
N GLN A 241 1.97 20.67 17.86
CA GLN A 241 1.22 19.46 17.52
C GLN A 241 2.13 18.53 16.72
N GLY A 242 1.89 17.22 16.83
CA GLY A 242 2.56 16.22 16.00
C GLY A 242 3.99 15.91 16.43
N PHE A 243 4.34 16.15 17.70
CA PHE A 243 5.62 15.73 18.26
C PHE A 243 5.59 14.25 18.63
N VAL A 244 6.74 13.61 18.62
CA VAL A 244 6.93 12.19 18.95
C VAL A 244 8.14 12.04 19.86
N THR A 245 8.27 10.90 20.53
CA THR A 245 9.34 10.65 21.52
C THR A 245 10.77 10.84 20.99
N GLY A 246 10.96 10.77 19.67
CA GLY A 246 12.26 11.02 19.01
C GLY A 246 12.40 12.40 18.35
N SER A 247 11.44 13.32 18.52
CA SER A 247 11.53 14.68 17.97
C SER A 247 12.77 15.39 18.51
N VAL A 248 13.50 16.06 17.63
CA VAL A 248 14.69 16.86 17.96
C VAL A 248 14.44 18.31 17.60
N VAL A 249 14.82 19.21 18.49
CA VAL A 249 14.78 20.65 18.25
C VAL A 249 16.09 21.10 17.65
N GLU A 250 15.99 21.89 16.60
CA GLU A 250 17.12 22.57 15.97
C GLU A 250 17.00 24.07 16.18
N VAL A 251 18.07 24.70 16.67
CA VAL A 251 18.15 26.14 16.92
C VAL A 251 19.33 26.69 16.13
N GLY A 252 19.08 27.56 15.17
CA GLY A 252 20.14 28.17 14.35
C GLY A 252 20.93 27.16 13.51
N GLY A 253 20.32 26.05 13.12
CA GLY A 253 20.99 24.95 12.42
C GLY A 253 21.70 23.95 13.33
N VAL A 254 21.63 24.12 14.66
CA VAL A 254 22.27 23.21 15.63
C VAL A 254 21.20 22.40 16.37
N ARG A 255 21.31 21.07 16.32
CA ARG A 255 20.47 20.17 17.12
C ARG A 255 20.81 20.30 18.59
N VAL A 256 19.80 20.59 19.41
CA VAL A 256 19.96 20.80 20.85
C VAL A 256 19.36 19.62 21.62
N SER A 257 19.80 19.45 22.87
CA SER A 257 19.25 18.43 23.76
C SER A 257 17.75 18.64 23.90
N THR A 258 16.96 17.64 23.50
CA THR A 258 15.50 17.73 23.43
C THR A 258 14.89 16.63 24.30
N GLU A 259 14.05 17.04 25.24
CA GLU A 259 13.22 16.17 26.06
C GLU A 259 11.79 16.19 25.51
N PHE A 260 11.27 15.01 25.22
CA PHE A 260 9.86 14.85 24.84
C PHE A 260 8.99 14.88 26.09
N VAL A 261 8.07 15.86 26.15
CA VAL A 261 7.10 15.98 27.24
C VAL A 261 5.77 15.34 26.83
N SER A 262 5.25 15.71 25.66
CA SER A 262 4.03 15.13 25.09
C SER A 262 3.94 15.36 23.58
N GLY A 263 2.94 14.81 22.91
CA GLY A 263 2.69 15.04 21.48
C GLY A 263 2.45 16.51 21.09
N ASN A 264 2.30 17.38 22.08
CA ASN A 264 2.09 18.82 21.92
C ASN A 264 3.14 19.68 22.67
N GLU A 265 4.11 19.07 23.35
CA GLU A 265 5.13 19.81 24.11
C GLU A 265 6.52 19.14 24.07
N LEU A 266 7.57 19.94 23.82
CA LEU A 266 8.97 19.56 23.96
C LEU A 266 9.71 20.56 24.86
N LYS A 267 10.77 20.10 25.52
CA LYS A 267 11.75 20.96 26.19
C LYS A 267 13.10 20.85 25.53
N ALA A 268 13.65 21.97 25.09
CA ALA A 268 14.92 22.04 24.37
C ALA A 268 15.93 22.90 25.12
N THR A 269 17.13 22.36 25.39
CA THR A 269 18.15 23.07 26.16
C THR A 269 19.23 23.63 25.22
N LEU A 270 19.26 24.96 25.08
CA LEU A 270 20.30 25.66 24.35
C LEU A 270 21.60 25.62 25.17
N PRO A 271 22.73 25.19 24.58
CA PRO A 271 24.01 25.21 25.26
C PRO A 271 24.50 26.66 25.41
N ALA A 272 25.27 26.91 26.48
CA ALA A 272 25.80 28.24 26.78
C ALA A 272 26.61 28.84 25.62
N ASP A 273 27.29 28.00 24.83
CA ASP A 273 28.08 28.47 23.67
C ASP A 273 27.24 29.01 22.51
N LEU A 274 25.99 28.56 22.38
CA LEU A 274 25.03 29.12 21.41
C LEU A 274 24.49 30.47 21.89
N VAL A 275 24.33 30.61 23.22
CA VAL A 275 23.82 31.84 23.87
C VAL A 275 24.89 32.96 23.95
N LYS A 276 26.18 32.63 23.76
CA LYS A 276 27.27 33.62 23.62
C LYS A 276 27.26 34.38 22.29
N ARG A 277 26.42 33.98 21.33
CA ARG A 277 26.35 34.62 20.01
C ARG A 277 25.06 35.41 19.93
N VAL A 278 25.17 36.73 19.90
CA VAL A 278 24.02 37.63 19.71
C VAL A 278 23.42 37.42 18.31
N GLY A 279 22.09 37.33 18.23
CA GLY A 279 21.42 37.12 16.95
C GLY A 279 20.01 36.55 17.08
N THR A 280 19.34 36.48 15.93
CA THR A 280 18.04 35.81 15.80
C THR A 280 18.25 34.42 15.25
N TYR A 281 17.77 33.42 15.98
CA TYR A 281 17.90 32.01 15.65
C TYR A 281 16.56 31.45 15.20
N MET A 282 16.58 30.72 14.09
CA MET A 282 15.43 29.94 13.65
C MET A 282 15.31 28.69 14.53
N VAL A 283 14.10 28.41 15.00
CA VAL A 283 13.77 27.21 15.77
C VAL A 283 12.87 26.32 14.92
N LEU A 284 13.27 25.05 14.81
CA LEU A 284 12.53 24.00 14.10
C LEU A 284 12.37 22.76 15.00
N VAL A 285 11.26 22.05 14.84
CA VAL A 285 11.12 20.68 15.36
C VAL A 285 11.24 19.72 14.19
N ILE A 286 12.11 18.73 14.35
CA ILE A 286 12.39 17.69 13.36
C ILE A 286 11.95 16.36 13.97
N ASN A 287 10.95 15.72 13.38
CA ASN A 287 10.63 14.34 13.71
C ASN A 287 11.67 13.42 13.05
N PRO A 288 12.04 12.30 13.69
CA PRO A 288 13.03 11.39 13.15
C PRO A 288 12.54 10.77 11.84
N THR A 289 13.43 10.65 10.86
CA THR A 289 13.16 9.96 9.59
C THR A 289 13.36 8.45 9.77
N PRO A 290 12.44 7.60 9.25
CA PRO A 290 12.84 6.34 8.62
C PRO A 290 13.66 6.67 7.35
N VAL A 291 14.57 5.79 6.95
CA VAL A 291 15.56 6.01 5.88
C VAL A 291 14.93 6.38 4.51
N THR A 292 15.54 7.36 3.81
CA THR A 292 15.46 7.94 2.42
C THR A 292 14.56 7.28 1.35
N ILE A 293 13.82 7.95 0.42
CA ILE A 293 14.23 8.82 -0.74
C ILE A 293 13.06 9.68 -1.34
N ARG A 294 13.42 10.88 -1.87
CA ARG A 294 12.76 11.88 -2.78
C ARG A 294 11.37 11.60 -3.43
N ASP A 295 10.42 12.51 -3.18
CA ASP A 295 9.17 12.78 -3.96
C ASP A 295 9.18 14.26 -4.41
N PRO A 296 8.87 14.61 -5.69
CA PRO A 296 8.82 15.99 -6.18
C PRO A 296 7.66 16.85 -5.66
N LEU A 297 6.75 16.32 -4.82
CA LEU A 297 5.55 17.03 -4.35
C LEU A 297 5.46 17.16 -2.82
N HIS A 298 6.54 16.91 -2.07
CA HIS A 298 6.63 17.19 -0.64
C HIS A 298 7.75 18.19 -0.34
N GLU A 299 7.38 19.46 -0.27
CA GLU A 299 8.20 20.46 0.41
C GLU A 299 8.02 20.32 1.94
N ASP A 300 9.15 20.12 2.61
CA ASP A 300 9.46 20.36 4.01
C ASP A 300 8.86 19.45 5.11
N GLU A 301 9.73 18.53 5.57
CA GLU A 301 9.70 17.76 6.81
C GLU A 301 9.94 18.63 8.09
N ARG A 302 9.68 19.93 8.00
CA ARG A 302 10.01 20.93 9.02
C ARG A 302 8.73 21.59 9.51
N SER A 303 8.67 21.87 10.80
CA SER A 303 7.63 22.77 11.32
C SER A 303 7.76 24.16 10.69
N ASN A 304 6.67 24.93 10.69
CA ASN A 304 6.73 26.36 10.41
C ASN A 304 7.80 27.05 11.30
N PRO A 305 8.68 27.91 10.75
CA PRO A 305 9.76 28.50 11.52
C PRO A 305 9.22 29.46 12.60
N LYS A 306 9.88 29.46 13.76
CA LYS A 306 9.75 30.50 14.78
C LYS A 306 11.12 31.09 15.09
N TYR A 307 11.15 32.32 15.59
CA TYR A 307 12.37 33.08 15.83
C TYR A 307 12.62 33.26 17.33
N PHE A 308 13.84 32.95 17.77
CA PHE A 308 14.33 33.18 19.12
C PHE A 308 15.44 34.25 19.08
N MET A 309 15.42 35.22 19.99
CA MET A 309 16.34 36.36 19.97
C MET A 309 17.32 36.31 21.15
N VAL A 310 18.62 36.41 20.87
CA VAL A 310 19.64 36.73 21.89
C VAL A 310 19.94 38.22 21.76
N LYS A 311 19.67 39.00 22.80
CA LYS A 311 19.99 40.43 22.85
C LYS A 311 21.32 40.68 23.58
N PHE A 312 21.95 41.81 23.28
CA PHE A 312 23.12 42.32 24.01
C PHE A 312 22.81 42.50 25.49
N LYS A 313 23.87 42.50 26.30
CA LYS A 313 23.83 42.92 27.69
C LYS A 313 23.53 44.42 27.82
#